data_AF-A0A3A4W750-F1
#
_entry.id   AF-A0A3A4W750-F1
#
_cell.length_a   1.000
_cell.length_b   1.000
_cell.length_c   1.000
_cell.angle_alpha   90.00
_cell.angle_beta   90.00
_cell.angle_gamma   90.00
#
_symmetry.space_group_name_H-M   'P 1'
#
loop_
_entity.id
_entity.type
_entity.pdbx_description
1 polymer ?
#
loop_
_entity_poly.entity_id
_entity_poly.type
_entity_poly.pdbx_seq_one_letter_code
_entity_poly.pdbx_strand_id
1 'polypeptide(L)'
;MAERDKRTCRVIAGVALTLATLAAMPPSSRHASVRAQPGAVAAPIEPLAVARIQDVTTEPLSPAGAGSSEVVARAVVPTASETDALVRRLRSLLAQYSKEGWLSAEQAAEYRTVLDKTDRSLRRLMELRQSWPAGELFRVLSTTEAMIGRARIRPLMAILRANAEYFETTSTLPPKDAARAFDFSTLNFYYTPGFGLQLRPSASLHEALLALEAGREETFVAQALELDSYVVRRSSPSYPTLEYYFPYLSRPAGWYSPLPQSRLMVAYMRLSGLTGEDAWATKAEAALAGLTRPIGRGGMRDVLSDGSSWYPMYPFAPQHRILNGQLSVLLNLWDVAGLPPSDGAGQHALGAFTSGDRGIRGILPAFDSGRWSRYSLRGRDAWLDYHRFHVTALSLLAGLTGYQPYADYSRLFMDYEKWPSRLALTAPRPQLVSPNGDRRRDTAVFQMHADKPQKVNLELTTGDTTVVARLATLLRIDSGPSRMVLPSVIGNGRLADGQYEVRATSVEPVEETVSPSAVVATQTVYINLSRPRVDGYRLRTYRASLYGSFRISGERGESLRWGAEIARGGKTIHRFRPSSFAKARRITWRIELSALRRMLKRGPGAGGPAVLRVYVEDRAANRGYASTLLPLR
;
A
#
# COMPACT_ATOMS: atom_id res chain seq x y z
N MET A 1 7.44 22.52 -14.57
CA MET A 1 6.33 21.58 -14.85
C MET A 1 6.08 21.41 -16.35
N ALA A 2 6.06 22.46 -17.17
CA ALA A 2 5.78 22.37 -18.62
C ALA A 2 6.84 21.66 -19.53
N GLU A 3 8.03 21.33 -19.03
CA GLU A 3 9.09 20.65 -19.81
C GLU A 3 9.10 19.12 -19.68
N ARG A 4 8.45 18.58 -18.64
CA ARG A 4 8.32 17.13 -18.42
C ARG A 4 7.24 16.53 -19.32
N ASP A 5 6.15 17.26 -19.55
CA ASP A 5 5.02 16.85 -20.41
C ASP A 5 5.37 16.81 -21.89
N LYS A 6 6.28 17.68 -22.36
CA LYS A 6 6.72 17.69 -23.76
C LYS A 6 7.58 16.48 -24.15
N ARG A 7 8.22 15.81 -23.18
CA ARG A 7 9.01 14.58 -23.44
C ARG A 7 8.11 13.34 -23.51
N THR A 8 7.08 13.25 -22.66
CA THR A 8 6.11 12.14 -22.67
C THR A 8 5.27 12.12 -23.96
N CYS A 9 4.79 13.27 -24.43
CA CYS A 9 4.04 13.35 -25.68
C CYS A 9 4.88 13.04 -26.93
N ARG A 10 6.18 13.34 -26.93
CA ARG A 10 7.09 12.99 -28.06
C ARG A 10 7.39 11.50 -28.14
N VAL A 11 7.44 10.79 -27.01
CA VAL A 11 7.65 9.33 -26.97
C VAL A 11 6.38 8.59 -27.45
N ILE A 12 5.20 9.05 -27.05
CA ILE A 12 3.92 8.48 -27.51
C ILE A 12 3.70 8.74 -29.02
N ALA A 13 4.04 9.95 -29.50
CA ALA A 13 3.97 10.27 -30.93
C ALA A 13 4.99 9.47 -31.77
N GLY A 14 6.19 9.21 -31.24
CA GLY A 14 7.22 8.40 -31.91
C GLY A 14 6.82 6.94 -32.09
N VAL A 15 6.15 6.33 -31.11
CA VAL A 15 5.66 4.94 -31.20
C VAL A 15 4.44 4.83 -32.13
N ALA A 16 3.56 5.83 -32.14
CA ALA A 16 2.41 5.86 -33.06
C ALA A 16 2.83 6.04 -34.53
N LEU A 17 3.90 6.80 -34.82
CA LEU A 17 4.38 7.03 -36.18
C LEU A 17 5.04 5.78 -36.79
N THR A 18 5.70 4.95 -35.97
CA THR A 18 6.26 3.64 -36.38
C THR A 18 5.17 2.59 -36.61
N LEU A 19 4.04 2.68 -35.90
CA LEU A 19 2.89 1.78 -36.11
C LEU A 19 2.05 2.17 -37.35
N ALA A 20 1.98 3.46 -37.69
CA ALA A 20 1.25 3.94 -38.88
C ALA A 20 1.95 3.60 -40.20
N THR A 21 3.29 3.53 -40.20
CA THR A 21 4.08 3.18 -41.39
C THR A 21 3.98 1.69 -41.76
N LEU A 22 3.66 0.81 -40.81
CA LEU A 22 3.38 -0.61 -41.06
C LEU A 22 1.97 -0.89 -41.62
N ALA A 23 1.03 0.05 -41.49
CA ALA A 23 -0.36 -0.11 -41.95
C ALA A 23 -0.60 0.41 -43.38
N ALA A 24 0.38 1.03 -44.03
CA ALA A 24 0.21 1.75 -45.31
C ALA A 24 0.76 1.00 -46.55
N MET A 25 1.03 -0.31 -46.49
CA MET A 25 1.46 -1.06 -47.67
C MET A 25 0.27 -1.60 -48.51
N PRO A 26 0.33 -1.55 -49.86
CA PRO A 26 -0.82 -1.84 -50.71
C PRO A 26 -1.23 -3.33 -50.76
N PRO A 27 -2.52 -3.63 -51.01
CA PRO A 27 -3.07 -4.98 -50.97
C PRO A 27 -2.89 -5.68 -52.33
N SER A 28 -1.69 -6.17 -52.63
CA SER A 28 -1.50 -7.03 -53.81
C SER A 28 -0.46 -8.12 -53.56
N SER A 29 -0.79 -9.01 -52.62
CA SER A 29 -0.25 -10.38 -52.52
C SER A 29 -0.98 -11.15 -51.42
N ARG A 30 -2.31 -11.23 -51.51
CA ARG A 30 -3.09 -12.27 -50.82
C ARG A 30 -3.26 -13.41 -51.83
N HIS A 31 -2.96 -14.63 -51.41
CA HIS A 31 -2.85 -15.87 -52.21
C HIS A 31 -1.46 -16.16 -52.78
N ALA A 32 -0.54 -16.51 -51.90
CA ALA A 32 0.38 -17.62 -52.16
C ALA A 32 0.53 -18.40 -50.86
N SER A 33 0.27 -19.71 -50.92
CA SER A 33 0.48 -20.67 -49.84
C SER A 33 1.94 -20.64 -49.37
N VAL A 34 2.21 -20.09 -48.18
CA VAL A 34 3.55 -20.12 -47.59
C VAL A 34 3.65 -21.31 -46.65
N ARG A 35 4.27 -22.38 -47.17
CA ARG A 35 5.02 -23.37 -46.37
C ARG A 35 5.97 -22.59 -45.45
N ALA A 36 5.95 -22.89 -44.15
CA ALA A 36 6.91 -22.37 -43.20
C ALA A 36 8.34 -22.58 -43.70
N GLN A 37 9.05 -21.48 -43.99
CA GLN A 37 10.50 -21.50 -44.09
C GLN A 37 11.08 -21.20 -42.69
N PRO A 38 11.95 -22.06 -42.16
CA PRO A 38 12.75 -21.73 -40.99
C PRO A 38 13.87 -20.78 -41.45
N GLY A 39 13.86 -19.52 -41.01
CA GLY A 39 14.98 -18.61 -41.29
C GLY A 39 14.70 -17.10 -41.33
N ALA A 40 13.46 -16.63 -41.25
CA ALA A 40 13.19 -15.19 -41.18
C ALA A 40 13.44 -14.67 -39.76
N VAL A 41 14.66 -14.21 -39.50
CA VAL A 41 15.02 -13.45 -38.31
C VAL A 41 14.23 -12.13 -38.35
N ALA A 42 13.26 -11.99 -37.46
CA ALA A 42 12.61 -10.70 -37.22
C ALA A 42 13.70 -9.67 -36.87
N ALA A 43 13.64 -8.49 -37.49
CA ALA A 43 14.57 -7.40 -37.17
C ALA A 43 14.62 -7.20 -35.64
N PRO A 44 15.82 -7.15 -35.04
CA PRO A 44 15.93 -7.07 -33.58
C PRO A 44 15.23 -5.80 -33.10
N ILE A 45 14.18 -5.97 -32.30
CA ILE A 45 13.75 -4.92 -31.39
C ILE A 45 14.99 -4.57 -30.57
N GLU A 46 15.34 -3.28 -30.48
CA GLU A 46 16.50 -2.87 -29.68
C GLU A 46 16.38 -3.50 -28.28
N PRO A 47 17.40 -4.26 -27.80
CA PRO A 47 17.41 -4.92 -26.50
C PRO A 47 17.25 -3.99 -25.27
N LEU A 48 16.97 -2.70 -25.49
CA LEU A 48 16.75 -1.59 -24.56
C LEU A 48 15.30 -1.07 -24.64
N ALA A 49 14.36 -1.80 -25.25
CA ALA A 49 12.94 -1.43 -25.23
C ALA A 49 12.24 -1.86 -23.92
N VAL A 50 12.79 -2.86 -23.22
CA VAL A 50 12.20 -3.48 -22.02
C VAL A 50 12.43 -2.65 -20.75
N ALA A 51 13.56 -1.94 -20.61
CA ALA A 51 13.76 -1.06 -19.46
C ALA A 51 13.03 0.29 -19.60
N ARG A 52 12.62 0.70 -20.81
CA ARG A 52 11.70 1.83 -21.02
C ARG A 52 10.30 1.61 -20.44
N ILE A 53 9.95 0.37 -20.10
CA ILE A 53 8.66 0.07 -19.49
C ILE A 53 8.75 0.45 -18.00
N GLN A 54 8.03 1.51 -17.62
CA GLN A 54 8.03 2.03 -16.24
C GLN A 54 7.80 0.91 -15.22
N ASP A 55 8.69 0.81 -14.24
CA ASP A 55 8.50 -0.06 -13.08
C ASP A 55 7.38 0.53 -12.23
N VAL A 56 6.21 -0.07 -12.34
CA VAL A 56 5.13 0.21 -11.42
C VAL A 56 5.47 -0.49 -10.10
N THR A 57 5.66 0.31 -9.05
CA THR A 57 6.08 -0.15 -7.73
C THR A 57 5.23 -1.32 -7.26
N THR A 58 5.88 -2.37 -6.74
CA THR A 58 5.24 -3.63 -6.32
C THR A 58 3.95 -3.38 -5.55
N GLU A 59 2.81 -3.67 -6.18
CA GLU A 59 1.54 -3.63 -5.49
C GLU A 59 1.52 -4.69 -4.40
N PRO A 60 1.18 -4.34 -3.13
CA PRO A 60 1.02 -5.35 -2.11
C PRO A 60 -0.06 -6.35 -2.53
N LEU A 61 0.23 -7.64 -2.40
CA LEU A 61 -0.76 -8.70 -2.55
C LEU A 61 -1.90 -8.47 -1.53
N SER A 62 -3.04 -7.98 -2.00
CA SER A 62 -4.24 -7.84 -1.18
C SER A 62 -5.05 -9.13 -1.27
N PRO A 63 -5.40 -9.78 -0.14
CA PRO A 63 -6.39 -10.86 -0.16
C PRO A 63 -7.71 -10.32 -0.72
N ALA A 64 -8.36 -11.07 -1.62
CA ALA A 64 -9.72 -10.76 -2.06
C ALA A 64 -10.63 -10.59 -0.82
N GLY A 65 -11.17 -9.39 -0.61
CA GLY A 65 -12.10 -9.09 0.48
C GLY A 65 -11.49 -8.56 1.79
N ALA A 66 -10.17 -8.37 1.90
CA ALA A 66 -9.56 -7.70 3.04
C ALA A 66 -9.23 -6.25 2.66
N GLY A 67 -10.06 -5.30 3.12
CA GLY A 67 -9.70 -3.88 3.06
C GLY A 67 -8.35 -3.68 3.72
N SER A 68 -7.37 -3.20 2.94
CA SER A 68 -6.05 -2.69 3.35
C SER A 68 -5.70 -2.87 4.83
N SER A 69 -5.50 -4.11 5.28
CA SER A 69 -4.77 -4.37 6.50
C SER A 69 -3.37 -4.77 6.07
N GLU A 70 -2.62 -3.78 5.56
CA GLU A 70 -1.20 -3.73 5.94
C GLU A 70 -1.24 -3.95 7.45
N VAL A 71 -0.61 -5.03 7.93
CA VAL A 71 -0.39 -5.22 9.35
C VAL A 71 0.48 -4.05 9.77
N VAL A 72 -0.15 -2.93 10.12
CA VAL A 72 0.48 -1.83 10.82
C VAL A 72 0.78 -2.44 12.17
N ALA A 73 1.95 -3.09 12.24
CA ALA A 73 2.47 -3.60 13.48
C ALA A 73 2.39 -2.43 14.46
N ARG A 74 1.66 -2.60 15.57
CA ARG A 74 1.61 -1.59 16.62
C ARG A 74 3.05 -1.15 16.90
N ALA A 75 3.30 0.16 16.96
CA ALA A 75 4.60 0.68 17.31
C ALA A 75 5.03 0.06 18.65
N VAL A 76 5.96 -0.89 18.60
CA VAL A 76 6.65 -1.38 19.78
C VAL A 76 7.85 -0.45 19.93
N VAL A 77 7.79 0.41 20.94
CA VAL A 77 8.92 1.24 21.31
C VAL A 77 9.89 0.35 22.07
N PRO A 78 11.14 0.20 21.62
CA PRO A 78 12.11 -0.59 22.37
C PRO A 78 12.45 0.07 23.69
N THR A 79 12.83 -0.74 24.67
CA THR A 79 13.49 -0.25 25.88
C THR A 79 14.96 0.06 25.59
N ALA A 80 15.57 0.94 26.40
CA ALA A 80 17.00 1.21 26.30
C ALA A 80 17.83 -0.08 26.49
N SER A 81 17.40 -0.96 27.39
CA SER A 81 18.06 -2.25 27.66
C SER A 81 18.06 -3.19 26.45
N GLU A 82 16.94 -3.27 25.71
CA GLU A 82 16.86 -4.07 24.48
C GLU A 82 17.76 -3.54 23.38
N THR A 83 17.78 -2.21 23.19
CA THR A 83 18.67 -1.54 22.23
C THR A 83 20.13 -1.80 22.59
N ASP A 84 20.52 -1.62 23.85
CA ASP A 84 21.89 -1.85 24.33
C ASP A 84 22.32 -3.31 24.08
N ALA A 85 21.42 -4.26 24.31
CA ALA A 85 21.70 -5.68 24.10
C ALA A 85 21.96 -6.00 22.62
N LEU A 86 21.16 -5.47 21.70
CA LEU A 86 21.36 -5.65 20.25
C LEU A 86 22.65 -5.00 19.77
N VAL A 87 22.91 -3.75 20.17
CA VAL A 87 24.14 -3.03 19.80
C VAL A 87 25.37 -3.77 20.30
N ARG A 88 25.37 -4.29 21.54
CA ARG A 88 26.48 -5.11 22.07
C ARG A 88 26.69 -6.38 21.24
N ARG A 89 25.63 -7.13 20.93
CA ARG A 89 25.74 -8.37 20.13
C ARG A 89 26.31 -8.08 18.74
N LEU A 90 25.83 -7.04 18.06
CA LEU A 90 26.34 -6.63 16.76
C LEU A 90 27.82 -6.21 16.83
N ARG A 91 28.23 -5.44 17.84
CA ARG A 91 29.66 -5.10 18.03
C ARG A 91 30.52 -6.35 18.21
N SER A 92 30.07 -7.32 19.01
CA SER A 92 30.76 -8.59 19.20
C SER A 92 30.89 -9.37 17.90
N LEU A 93 29.82 -9.44 17.09
CA LEU A 93 29.83 -10.10 15.78
C LEU A 93 30.77 -9.40 14.80
N LEU A 94 30.77 -8.06 14.73
CA LEU A 94 31.70 -7.31 13.88
C LEU A 94 33.16 -7.52 14.28
N ALA A 95 33.45 -7.56 15.59
CA ALA A 95 34.80 -7.85 16.09
C ALA A 95 35.22 -9.28 15.76
N GLN A 96 34.32 -10.25 15.90
CA GLN A 96 34.54 -11.63 15.50
C GLN A 96 34.82 -11.74 14.00
N TYR A 97 34.00 -11.13 13.14
CA TYR A 97 34.17 -11.17 11.69
C TYR A 97 35.46 -10.48 11.23
N SER A 98 35.90 -9.43 11.91
CA SER A 98 37.21 -8.82 11.66
C SER A 98 38.34 -9.78 12.03
N LYS A 99 38.26 -10.44 13.20
CA LYS A 99 39.24 -11.45 13.64
C LYS A 99 39.30 -12.65 12.70
N GLU A 100 38.16 -13.07 12.15
CA GLU A 100 38.04 -14.16 11.17
C GLU A 100 38.45 -13.76 9.74
N GLY A 101 38.83 -12.49 9.51
CA GLY A 101 39.25 -11.98 8.21
C GLY A 101 38.10 -11.77 7.21
N TRP A 102 36.85 -11.78 7.67
CA TRP A 102 35.68 -11.48 6.82
C TRP A 102 35.53 -9.98 6.55
N LEU A 103 36.07 -9.15 7.44
CA LEU A 103 36.10 -7.70 7.34
C LEU A 103 37.52 -7.19 7.48
N SER A 104 37.90 -6.22 6.64
CA SER A 104 39.10 -5.42 6.90
C SER A 104 38.95 -4.61 8.19
N ALA A 105 40.06 -4.18 8.79
CA ALA A 105 40.03 -3.33 9.97
C ALA A 105 39.26 -2.01 9.71
N GLU A 106 39.36 -1.48 8.49
CA GLU A 106 38.62 -0.31 8.03
C GLU A 106 37.11 -0.56 7.95
N GLN A 107 36.68 -1.66 7.30
CA GLN A 107 35.27 -2.03 7.23
C GLN A 107 34.67 -2.26 8.61
N ALA A 108 35.41 -2.91 9.51
CA ALA A 108 34.98 -3.12 10.89
C ALA A 108 34.90 -1.81 11.69
N ALA A 109 35.76 -0.81 11.39
CA ALA A 109 35.66 0.52 11.97
C ALA A 109 34.44 1.28 11.44
N GLU A 110 34.24 1.29 10.12
CA GLU A 110 33.09 1.92 9.47
C GLU A 110 31.77 1.36 10.02
N TYR A 111 31.63 0.04 10.09
CA TYR A 111 30.42 -0.60 10.59
C TYR A 111 30.18 -0.33 12.08
N ARG A 112 31.23 -0.16 12.89
CA ARG A 112 31.08 0.31 14.28
C ARG A 112 30.55 1.74 14.33
N THR A 113 31.02 2.63 13.47
CA THR A 113 30.48 4.00 13.34
C THR A 113 29.00 3.99 12.95
N VAL A 114 28.57 3.09 12.06
CA VAL A 114 27.15 2.92 11.71
C VAL A 114 26.33 2.48 12.95
N LEU A 115 26.85 1.56 13.77
CA LEU A 115 26.19 1.15 15.01
C LEU A 115 26.10 2.29 16.03
N ASP A 116 27.17 3.07 16.20
CA ASP A 116 27.19 4.24 17.09
C ASP A 116 26.14 5.26 16.66
N LYS A 117 26.05 5.52 15.35
CA LYS A 117 25.07 6.44 14.77
C LYS A 117 23.63 5.95 14.92
N THR A 118 23.42 4.64 14.76
CA THR A 118 22.13 3.99 14.98
C THR A 118 21.69 4.15 16.43
N ASP A 119 22.56 3.86 17.39
CA ASP A 119 22.28 3.97 18.82
C ASP A 119 21.93 5.42 19.21
N ARG A 120 22.72 6.40 18.76
CA ARG A 120 22.43 7.82 18.97
C ARG A 120 21.08 8.24 18.40
N SER A 121 20.77 7.80 17.17
CA SER A 121 19.50 8.14 16.51
C SER A 121 18.31 7.51 17.23
N LEU A 122 18.42 6.25 17.68
CA LEU A 122 17.39 5.59 18.49
C LEU A 122 17.14 6.31 19.81
N ARG A 123 18.20 6.63 20.56
CA ARG A 123 18.08 7.36 21.84
C ARG A 123 17.40 8.71 21.65
N ARG A 124 17.83 9.48 20.65
CA ARG A 124 17.22 10.77 20.30
C ARG A 124 15.72 10.62 19.99
N LEU A 125 15.34 9.65 19.16
CA LEU A 125 13.92 9.41 18.82
C LEU A 125 13.09 9.00 20.04
N MET A 126 13.66 8.18 20.94
CA MET A 126 13.02 7.78 22.20
C MET A 126 12.85 8.98 23.15
N GLU A 127 13.86 9.84 23.29
CA GLU A 127 13.81 11.09 24.06
C GLU A 127 12.75 12.06 23.51
N LEU A 128 12.67 12.19 22.18
CA LEU A 128 11.63 12.97 21.47
C LEU A 128 10.24 12.32 21.48
N ARG A 129 10.09 11.14 22.10
CA ARG A 129 8.85 10.35 22.17
C ARG A 129 8.25 9.99 20.80
N GLN A 130 9.10 9.83 19.79
CA GLN A 130 8.71 9.48 18.43
C GLN A 130 8.60 7.95 18.28
N SER A 131 7.53 7.40 18.84
CA SER A 131 7.32 5.94 18.93
C SER A 131 7.37 5.19 17.59
N TRP A 132 6.83 5.77 16.51
CA TRP A 132 6.81 5.15 15.19
C TRP A 132 8.19 5.11 14.53
N PRO A 133 8.91 6.23 14.32
CA PRO A 133 10.30 6.22 13.86
C PRO A 133 11.23 5.35 14.71
N ALA A 134 11.14 5.44 16.04
CA ALA A 134 11.99 4.64 16.93
C ALA A 134 11.73 3.15 16.75
N GLY A 135 10.46 2.73 16.65
CA GLY A 135 10.10 1.33 16.43
C GLY A 135 10.57 0.79 15.07
N GLU A 136 10.56 1.60 14.02
CA GLU A 136 11.06 1.18 12.70
C GLU A 136 12.58 1.05 12.66
N LEU A 137 13.33 2.05 13.15
CA LEU A 137 14.79 1.97 13.22
C LEU A 137 15.24 0.78 14.09
N PHE A 138 14.55 0.53 15.20
CA PHE A 138 14.82 -0.62 16.05
C PHE A 138 14.56 -1.95 15.35
N ARG A 139 13.52 -2.02 14.50
CA ARG A 139 13.24 -3.22 13.71
C ARG A 139 14.30 -3.47 12.64
N VAL A 140 14.81 -2.41 12.00
CA VAL A 140 15.94 -2.52 11.07
C VAL A 140 17.19 -3.03 11.80
N LEU A 141 17.50 -2.49 12.98
CA LEU A 141 18.60 -2.97 13.84
C LEU A 141 18.42 -4.45 14.23
N SER A 142 17.21 -4.83 14.66
CA SER A 142 16.89 -6.21 15.04
C SER A 142 17.00 -7.18 13.87
N THR A 143 16.52 -6.78 12.67
CA THR A 143 16.62 -7.61 11.46
C THR A 143 18.07 -7.75 11.03
N THR A 144 18.86 -6.69 11.17
CA THR A 144 20.32 -6.72 10.92
C THR A 144 20.98 -7.74 11.83
N GLU A 145 20.76 -7.66 13.14
CA GLU A 145 21.34 -8.61 14.11
C GLU A 145 20.94 -10.06 13.86
N ALA A 146 19.67 -10.32 13.55
CA ALA A 146 19.16 -11.67 13.30
C ALA A 146 19.70 -12.30 12.00
N MET A 147 20.11 -11.49 11.02
CA MET A 147 20.48 -11.97 9.68
C MET A 147 21.96 -11.77 9.33
N ILE A 148 22.71 -11.01 10.13
CA ILE A 148 24.10 -10.68 9.82
C ILE A 148 24.95 -11.94 9.75
N GLY A 149 25.84 -11.98 8.76
CA GLY A 149 26.71 -13.11 8.48
C GLY A 149 27.52 -12.83 7.21
N ARG A 150 28.47 -13.71 6.88
CA ARG A 150 29.44 -13.50 5.79
C ARG A 150 28.80 -13.04 4.48
N ALA A 151 27.68 -13.66 4.09
CA ALA A 151 27.01 -13.36 2.82
C ALA A 151 26.15 -12.08 2.87
N ARG A 152 25.67 -11.66 4.04
CA ARG A 152 24.64 -10.60 4.18
C ARG A 152 25.13 -9.33 4.85
N ILE A 153 26.35 -9.31 5.37
CA ILE A 153 26.84 -8.19 6.15
C ILE A 153 26.83 -6.87 5.38
N ARG A 154 27.27 -6.86 4.11
CA ARG A 154 27.30 -5.65 3.29
C ARG A 154 25.91 -5.03 3.09
N PRO A 155 24.91 -5.74 2.52
CA PRO A 155 23.59 -5.13 2.31
C PRO A 155 22.87 -4.79 3.61
N LEU A 156 23.02 -5.58 4.68
CA LEU A 156 22.40 -5.27 5.97
C LEU A 156 23.01 -4.01 6.61
N MET A 157 24.33 -3.85 6.56
CA MET A 157 24.99 -2.64 7.08
C MET A 157 24.66 -1.41 6.23
N ALA A 158 24.52 -1.54 4.91
CA ALA A 158 24.07 -0.46 4.04
C ALA A 158 22.63 -0.01 4.36
N ILE A 159 21.70 -0.97 4.56
CA ILE A 159 20.33 -0.68 4.98
C ILE A 159 20.30 -0.01 6.37
N LEU A 160 21.09 -0.52 7.32
CA LEU A 160 21.17 0.08 8.66
C LEU A 160 21.72 1.51 8.60
N ARG A 161 22.77 1.73 7.79
CA ARG A 161 23.38 3.05 7.56
C ARG A 161 22.38 4.04 6.96
N ALA A 162 21.66 3.66 5.91
CA ALA A 162 20.63 4.52 5.30
C ALA A 162 19.58 4.98 6.34
N ASN A 163 19.10 4.06 7.18
CA ASN A 163 18.14 4.41 8.23
C ASN A 163 18.76 5.29 9.32
N ALA A 164 19.99 4.99 9.74
CA ALA A 164 20.69 5.79 10.75
C ALA A 164 20.98 7.22 10.25
N GLU A 165 21.39 7.39 9.00
CA GLU A 165 21.60 8.71 8.37
C GLU A 165 20.30 9.50 8.24
N TYR A 166 19.20 8.85 7.84
CA TYR A 166 17.90 9.52 7.75
C TYR A 166 17.37 10.01 9.11
N PHE A 167 17.43 9.16 10.14
CA PHE A 167 16.88 9.47 11.46
C PHE A 167 17.82 10.26 12.37
N GLU A 168 19.07 10.46 11.98
CA GLU A 168 19.98 11.37 12.71
C GLU A 168 19.43 12.80 12.69
N THR A 169 18.92 13.24 11.54
CA THR A 169 18.41 14.61 11.35
C THR A 169 16.89 14.68 11.43
N THR A 170 16.19 13.61 11.06
CA THR A 170 14.72 13.59 10.92
C THR A 170 14.04 12.87 12.09
N SER A 171 12.82 13.29 12.43
CA SER A 171 12.00 12.69 13.49
C SER A 171 10.63 12.19 13.00
N THR A 172 10.42 12.21 11.68
CA THR A 172 9.20 11.79 10.99
C THR A 172 9.51 10.61 10.07
N LEU A 173 8.48 9.84 9.71
CA LEU A 173 8.60 8.78 8.71
C LEU A 173 8.65 9.38 7.30
N PRO A 174 9.42 8.79 6.36
CA PRO A 174 9.32 9.16 4.96
C PRO A 174 7.90 8.91 4.40
N PRO A 175 7.50 9.61 3.32
CA PRO A 175 6.31 9.23 2.57
C PRO A 175 6.43 7.79 2.04
N LYS A 176 5.30 7.09 1.94
CA LYS A 176 5.23 5.73 1.37
C LYS A 176 5.92 5.70 -0.01
N ASP A 177 6.75 4.67 -0.23
CA ASP A 177 7.53 4.45 -1.45
C ASP A 177 8.53 5.56 -1.80
N ALA A 178 8.82 6.49 -0.89
CA ALA A 178 9.86 7.49 -1.10
C ALA A 178 11.23 6.82 -1.28
N ALA A 179 11.88 7.12 -2.40
CA ALA A 179 13.28 6.80 -2.65
C ALA A 179 14.19 7.86 -2.00
N ARG A 180 15.30 7.42 -1.41
CA ARG A 180 16.33 8.26 -0.80
C ARG A 180 17.70 7.82 -1.27
N ALA A 181 18.46 8.78 -1.79
CA ALA A 181 19.87 8.64 -2.11
C ALA A 181 20.73 9.04 -0.89
N PHE A 182 21.92 8.47 -0.80
CA PHE A 182 22.90 8.76 0.25
C PHE A 182 24.30 8.78 -0.36
N ASP A 183 25.19 9.63 0.14
CA ASP A 183 26.53 9.82 -0.43
C ASP A 183 27.40 8.54 -0.40
N PHE A 184 27.08 7.58 0.47
CA PHE A 184 27.81 6.33 0.60
C PHE A 184 27.42 5.25 -0.42
N SER A 185 26.35 5.46 -1.20
CA SER A 185 25.78 4.46 -2.09
C SER A 185 25.34 5.07 -3.40
N THR A 186 25.54 4.32 -4.49
CA THR A 186 25.02 4.66 -5.82
C THR A 186 23.56 4.25 -5.99
N LEU A 187 22.99 3.56 -5.01
CA LEU A 187 21.64 3.00 -5.03
C LEU A 187 20.67 3.84 -4.20
N ASN A 188 19.41 3.81 -4.61
CA ASN A 188 18.31 4.37 -3.84
C ASN A 188 17.79 3.37 -2.80
N PHE A 189 17.46 3.90 -1.62
CA PHE A 189 16.76 3.16 -0.56
C PHE A 189 15.31 3.62 -0.48
N TYR A 190 14.40 2.67 -0.40
CA TYR A 190 12.97 2.92 -0.53
C TYR A 190 12.27 2.70 0.79
N TYR A 191 11.49 3.67 1.21
CA TYR A 191 10.72 3.56 2.43
C TYR A 191 9.65 2.46 2.32
N THR A 192 9.76 1.48 3.21
CA THR A 192 8.85 0.35 3.32
C THR A 192 8.14 0.45 4.66
N PRO A 193 6.86 0.88 4.70
CA PRO A 193 6.16 1.15 5.95
C PRO A 193 6.28 0.01 6.96
N GLY A 194 6.66 0.36 8.20
CA GLY A 194 6.89 -0.60 9.28
C GLY A 194 8.26 -1.27 9.26
N PHE A 195 9.10 -1.04 8.25
CA PHE A 195 10.42 -1.66 8.07
C PHE A 195 11.52 -0.67 7.67
N GLY A 196 11.28 0.65 7.75
CA GLY A 196 12.27 1.67 7.43
C GLY A 196 12.63 1.75 5.93
N LEU A 197 13.73 2.43 5.65
CA LEU A 197 14.34 2.47 4.33
C LEU A 197 14.96 1.11 4.00
N GLN A 198 14.64 0.55 2.84
CA GLN A 198 15.07 -0.77 2.41
C GLN A 198 15.71 -0.70 1.03
N LEU A 199 16.72 -1.54 0.80
CA LEU A 199 17.17 -1.81 -0.56
C LEU A 199 16.07 -2.59 -1.29
N ARG A 200 15.72 -2.19 -2.52
CA ARG A 200 14.76 -2.91 -3.37
C ARG A 200 15.49 -3.45 -4.60
N PRO A 201 15.99 -4.71 -4.57
CA PRO A 201 16.75 -5.31 -5.66
C PRO A 201 16.17 -5.08 -7.06
N SER A 202 14.85 -5.26 -7.21
CA SER A 202 14.17 -5.09 -8.50
C SER A 202 14.23 -3.64 -9.00
N ALA A 203 13.93 -2.68 -8.14
CA ALA A 203 13.91 -1.26 -8.50
C ALA A 203 15.34 -0.77 -8.79
N SER A 204 16.31 -1.11 -7.93
CA SER A 204 17.72 -0.74 -8.12
C SER A 204 18.31 -1.29 -9.43
N LEU A 205 18.03 -2.55 -9.78
CA LEU A 205 18.45 -3.11 -11.07
C LEU A 205 17.78 -2.43 -12.26
N HIS A 206 16.51 -2.05 -12.11
CA HIS A 206 15.80 -1.31 -13.16
C HIS A 206 16.36 0.09 -13.35
N GLU A 207 16.67 0.81 -12.27
CA GLU A 207 17.33 2.11 -12.32
C GLU A 207 18.70 2.04 -13.01
N ALA A 208 19.48 1.00 -12.72
CA ALA A 208 20.75 0.76 -13.40
C ALA A 208 20.56 0.54 -14.91
N LEU A 209 19.64 -0.34 -15.29
CA LEU A 209 19.35 -0.61 -16.71
C LEU A 209 18.86 0.66 -17.42
N LEU A 210 17.97 1.45 -16.79
CA LEU A 210 17.53 2.76 -17.29
C LEU A 210 18.68 3.77 -17.44
N ALA A 211 19.67 3.74 -16.55
CA ALA A 211 20.85 4.56 -16.69
C ALA A 211 21.64 4.21 -17.95
N LEU A 212 21.81 2.92 -18.24
CA LEU A 212 22.43 2.45 -19.46
C LEU A 212 21.65 2.89 -20.71
N GLU A 213 20.31 2.73 -20.74
CA GLU A 213 19.50 3.17 -21.90
C GLU A 213 19.59 4.67 -22.16
N ALA A 214 19.81 5.45 -21.11
CA ALA A 214 19.96 6.89 -21.19
C ALA A 214 21.40 7.33 -21.47
N GLY A 215 22.30 6.41 -21.84
CA GLY A 215 23.71 6.68 -22.17
C GLY A 215 24.59 6.99 -20.95
N ARG A 216 24.13 6.71 -19.73
CA ARG A 216 24.90 6.90 -18.49
C ARG A 216 25.58 5.61 -18.07
N GLU A 217 26.53 5.16 -18.89
CA GLU A 217 27.26 3.90 -18.70
C GLU A 217 27.98 3.83 -17.35
N GLU A 218 28.68 4.90 -16.94
CA GLU A 218 29.37 4.95 -15.65
C GLU A 218 28.41 4.76 -14.47
N THR A 219 27.22 5.36 -14.54
CA THR A 219 26.17 5.17 -13.51
C THR A 219 25.68 3.73 -13.50
N PHE A 220 25.42 3.13 -14.67
CA PHE A 220 25.04 1.73 -14.77
C PHE A 220 26.11 0.81 -14.16
N VAL A 221 27.37 0.98 -14.54
CA VAL A 221 28.48 0.15 -14.06
C VAL A 221 28.60 0.29 -12.54
N ALA A 222 28.59 1.50 -12.00
CA ALA A 222 28.71 1.73 -10.57
C ALA A 222 27.56 1.06 -9.78
N GLN A 223 26.32 1.22 -10.24
CA GLN A 223 25.14 0.61 -9.61
C GLN A 223 25.15 -0.92 -9.72
N ALA A 224 25.52 -1.47 -10.88
CA ALA A 224 25.56 -2.91 -11.12
C ALA A 224 26.67 -3.59 -10.28
N LEU A 225 27.84 -2.95 -10.14
CA LEU A 225 28.92 -3.43 -9.28
C LEU A 225 28.54 -3.37 -7.79
N GLU A 226 27.85 -2.31 -7.34
CA GLU A 226 27.37 -2.24 -5.96
C GLU A 226 26.33 -3.33 -5.68
N LEU A 227 25.38 -3.56 -6.60
CA LEU A 227 24.39 -4.63 -6.49
C LEU A 227 25.03 -6.02 -6.49
N ASP A 228 26.03 -6.28 -7.34
CA ASP A 228 26.81 -7.52 -7.33
C ASP A 228 27.44 -7.79 -5.96
N SER A 229 27.92 -6.74 -5.29
CA SER A 229 28.50 -6.83 -3.95
C SER A 229 27.50 -7.24 -2.86
N TYR A 230 26.19 -7.18 -3.16
CA TYR A 230 25.10 -7.57 -2.27
C TYR A 230 24.49 -8.95 -2.60
N VAL A 231 25.00 -9.61 -3.64
CA VAL A 231 24.53 -10.94 -4.05
C VAL A 231 24.91 -11.98 -3.01
N VAL A 232 23.92 -12.78 -2.62
CA VAL A 232 24.11 -13.94 -1.74
C VAL A 232 24.12 -15.21 -2.57
N ARG A 233 24.89 -16.21 -2.14
CA ARG A 233 24.84 -17.56 -2.70
C ARG A 233 23.98 -18.46 -1.83
N ARG A 234 22.87 -18.97 -2.36
CA ARG A 234 21.97 -19.87 -1.61
C ARG A 234 22.35 -21.32 -1.82
N SER A 235 22.43 -22.12 -0.76
CA SER A 235 22.95 -23.50 -0.84
C SER A 235 21.97 -24.54 -1.41
N SER A 236 22.56 -25.46 -2.18
CA SER A 236 22.10 -26.72 -2.79
C SER A 236 21.08 -26.64 -3.94
N PRO A 237 21.55 -26.66 -5.22
CA PRO A 237 22.89 -26.24 -5.64
C PRO A 237 23.02 -24.72 -5.52
N SER A 238 24.27 -24.25 -5.42
CA SER A 238 24.59 -22.85 -5.19
C SER A 238 24.22 -21.97 -6.37
N TYR A 239 23.36 -20.97 -6.19
CA TYR A 239 23.12 -19.92 -7.20
C TYR A 239 23.16 -18.51 -6.56
N PRO A 240 23.62 -17.49 -7.31
CA PRO A 240 23.56 -16.10 -6.90
C PRO A 240 22.12 -15.58 -6.92
N THR A 241 21.73 -14.82 -5.92
CA THR A 241 20.46 -14.09 -5.87
C THR A 241 20.60 -12.84 -5.01
N LEU A 242 19.72 -11.87 -5.25
CA LEU A 242 19.48 -10.78 -4.31
C LEU A 242 18.31 -11.16 -3.38
N GLU A 243 18.43 -10.76 -2.11
CA GLU A 243 17.42 -10.99 -1.08
C GLU A 243 16.77 -9.66 -0.65
N TYR A 244 15.53 -9.76 -0.18
CA TYR A 244 14.82 -8.69 0.49
C TYR A 244 14.95 -8.85 2.01
N TYR A 245 15.39 -7.80 2.70
CA TYR A 245 15.70 -7.84 4.14
C TYR A 245 14.57 -7.32 5.02
N PHE A 246 13.32 -7.52 4.58
CA PHE A 246 12.11 -7.29 5.37
C PHE A 246 11.12 -8.45 5.12
N PRO A 247 10.27 -8.82 6.08
CA PRO A 247 9.26 -9.85 5.87
C PRO A 247 8.14 -9.35 4.95
N TYR A 248 7.56 -10.25 4.16
CA TYR A 248 6.44 -9.94 3.27
C TYR A 248 5.45 -11.09 3.22
N LEU A 249 4.18 -10.80 3.45
CA LEU A 249 3.13 -11.79 3.70
C LEU A 249 3.55 -12.80 4.80
N SER A 250 3.52 -14.09 4.49
CA SER A 250 3.91 -15.19 5.38
C SER A 250 5.40 -15.50 5.35
N ARG A 251 6.21 -14.76 4.58
CA ARG A 251 7.63 -15.05 4.40
C ARG A 251 8.50 -14.13 5.27
N PRO A 252 9.43 -14.68 6.08
CA PRO A 252 10.40 -13.87 6.81
C PRO A 252 11.39 -13.18 5.86
N ALA A 253 12.13 -12.21 6.37
CA ALA A 253 13.23 -11.57 5.65
C ALA A 253 14.24 -12.60 5.10
N GLY A 254 14.89 -12.28 3.99
CA GLY A 254 15.75 -13.20 3.23
C GLY A 254 15.01 -13.94 2.11
N TRP A 255 13.87 -13.40 1.65
CA TRP A 255 13.14 -13.90 0.48
C TRP A 255 13.67 -13.29 -0.82
N TYR A 256 13.38 -13.94 -1.94
CA TYR A 256 13.89 -13.61 -3.27
C TYR A 256 12.77 -13.72 -4.32
N SER A 257 13.02 -13.24 -5.54
CA SER A 257 12.00 -13.12 -6.60
C SER A 257 12.60 -13.33 -8.00
N PRO A 258 11.88 -13.98 -8.94
CA PRO A 258 12.28 -14.10 -10.34
C PRO A 258 12.53 -12.76 -11.04
N LEU A 259 11.81 -11.71 -10.66
CA LEU A 259 11.90 -10.43 -11.35
C LEU A 259 13.29 -9.78 -11.18
N PRO A 260 13.78 -9.48 -9.96
CA PRO A 260 15.16 -9.03 -9.78
C PRO A 260 16.17 -10.08 -10.26
N GLN A 261 15.87 -11.38 -10.15
CA GLN A 261 16.78 -12.42 -10.66
C GLN A 261 17.01 -12.30 -12.17
N SER A 262 15.93 -12.11 -12.95
CA SER A 262 16.01 -11.94 -14.40
C SER A 262 16.66 -10.61 -14.80
N ARG A 263 16.40 -9.52 -14.07
CA ARG A 263 17.08 -8.22 -14.28
C ARG A 263 18.58 -8.30 -13.95
N LEU A 264 18.97 -9.09 -12.94
CA LEU A 264 20.36 -9.34 -12.60
C LEU A 264 21.10 -10.05 -13.73
N MET A 265 20.46 -11.02 -14.38
CA MET A 265 21.00 -11.69 -15.56
C MET A 265 21.25 -10.70 -16.70
N VAL A 266 20.28 -9.82 -16.99
CA VAL A 266 20.44 -8.77 -18.01
C VAL A 266 21.61 -7.84 -17.65
N ALA A 267 21.65 -7.33 -16.41
CA ALA A 267 22.72 -6.45 -15.95
C ALA A 267 24.12 -7.10 -16.08
N TYR A 268 24.26 -8.38 -15.72
CA TYR A 268 25.52 -9.10 -15.90
C TYR A 268 25.91 -9.28 -17.36
N MET A 269 24.97 -9.62 -18.25
CA MET A 269 25.30 -9.71 -19.67
C MET A 269 25.67 -8.35 -20.28
N ARG A 270 25.04 -7.25 -19.82
CA ARG A 270 25.43 -5.88 -20.21
C ARG A 270 26.82 -5.51 -19.69
N LEU A 271 27.16 -5.86 -18.44
CA LEU A 271 28.51 -5.69 -17.91
C LEU A 271 29.53 -6.47 -18.74
N SER A 272 29.25 -7.73 -19.09
CA SER A 272 30.12 -8.53 -19.95
C SER A 272 30.42 -7.84 -21.28
N GLY A 273 29.39 -7.28 -21.93
CA GLY A 273 29.56 -6.53 -23.18
C GLY A 273 30.35 -5.23 -23.04
N LEU A 274 30.19 -4.51 -21.92
CA LEU A 274 30.88 -3.24 -21.68
C LEU A 274 32.35 -3.42 -21.23
N THR A 275 32.63 -4.42 -20.39
CA THR A 275 33.97 -4.64 -19.82
C THR A 275 34.82 -5.61 -20.64
N GLY A 276 34.19 -6.45 -21.46
CA GLY A 276 34.85 -7.56 -22.15
C GLY A 276 35.24 -8.72 -21.22
N GLU A 277 34.78 -8.73 -19.96
CA GLU A 277 35.10 -9.79 -19.00
C GLU A 277 34.03 -10.91 -19.02
N ASP A 278 34.42 -12.12 -19.44
CA ASP A 278 33.55 -13.31 -19.48
C ASP A 278 33.04 -13.76 -18.09
N ALA A 279 33.68 -13.29 -17.02
CA ALA A 279 33.24 -13.56 -15.65
C ALA A 279 31.80 -13.07 -15.40
N TRP A 280 31.38 -11.98 -16.06
CA TRP A 280 30.01 -11.48 -15.93
C TRP A 280 29.00 -12.38 -16.63
N ALA A 281 29.32 -12.89 -17.83
CA ALA A 281 28.47 -13.87 -18.49
C ALA A 281 28.32 -15.17 -17.67
N THR A 282 29.41 -15.63 -17.05
CA THR A 282 29.38 -16.78 -16.12
C THR A 282 28.46 -16.52 -14.93
N LYS A 283 28.45 -15.29 -14.38
CA LYS A 283 27.51 -14.90 -13.31
C LYS A 283 26.06 -14.85 -13.81
N ALA A 284 25.82 -14.41 -15.04
CA ALA A 284 24.49 -14.43 -15.65
C ALA A 284 23.95 -15.86 -15.78
N GLU A 285 24.78 -16.80 -16.24
CA GLU A 285 24.41 -18.22 -16.31
C GLU A 285 24.10 -18.81 -14.93
N ALA A 286 24.94 -18.51 -13.94
CA ALA A 286 24.69 -18.94 -12.57
C ALA A 286 23.36 -18.36 -12.02
N ALA A 287 23.02 -17.12 -12.36
CA ALA A 287 21.75 -16.52 -12.00
C ALA A 287 20.56 -17.19 -12.70
N LEU A 288 20.69 -17.56 -13.98
CA LEU A 288 19.69 -18.31 -14.73
C LEU A 288 19.40 -19.68 -14.11
N ALA A 289 20.41 -20.36 -13.56
CA ALA A 289 20.25 -21.63 -12.87
C ALA A 289 19.30 -21.52 -11.66
N GLY A 290 19.35 -20.40 -10.91
CA GLY A 290 18.42 -20.12 -9.83
C GLY A 290 16.99 -19.88 -10.30
N LEU A 291 16.85 -19.08 -11.37
CA LEU A 291 15.56 -18.72 -11.97
C LEU A 291 14.80 -19.94 -12.51
N THR A 292 15.50 -20.84 -13.20
CA THR A 292 14.91 -22.01 -13.89
C THR A 292 14.71 -23.21 -12.98
N ARG A 293 15.27 -23.19 -11.77
CA ARG A 293 15.15 -24.28 -10.82
C ARG A 293 13.74 -24.34 -10.20
N PRO A 294 13.14 -25.53 -10.01
CA PRO A 294 11.83 -25.66 -9.38
C PRO A 294 11.77 -25.08 -7.96
N ILE A 295 10.65 -24.43 -7.62
CA ILE A 295 10.38 -23.89 -6.26
C ILE A 295 10.50 -24.96 -5.18
N GLY A 296 9.94 -26.16 -5.42
CA GLY A 296 10.03 -27.28 -4.48
C GLY A 296 11.46 -27.80 -4.23
N ARG A 297 12.42 -27.38 -5.05
CA ARG A 297 13.84 -27.64 -4.83
C ARG A 297 14.57 -26.44 -4.21
N GLY A 298 13.94 -25.28 -4.10
CA GLY A 298 14.55 -24.04 -3.62
C GLY A 298 15.02 -23.12 -4.75
N GLY A 299 14.44 -23.23 -5.93
CA GLY A 299 14.57 -22.26 -7.02
C GLY A 299 13.37 -21.33 -7.14
N MET A 300 13.13 -20.79 -8.33
CA MET A 300 12.09 -19.78 -8.57
C MET A 300 11.06 -20.16 -9.64
N ARG A 301 11.18 -21.32 -10.29
CA ARG A 301 10.29 -21.80 -11.34
C ARG A 301 9.13 -22.61 -10.77
N ASP A 302 7.91 -22.22 -11.08
CA ASP A 302 6.73 -23.07 -10.92
C ASP A 302 6.54 -23.91 -12.20
N VAL A 303 6.27 -25.20 -12.04
CA VAL A 303 6.10 -26.14 -13.15
C VAL A 303 4.61 -26.40 -13.32
N LEU A 304 4.06 -26.00 -14.46
CA LEU A 304 2.64 -26.16 -14.77
C LEU A 304 2.30 -27.61 -15.10
N SER A 305 1.00 -27.93 -15.12
CA SER A 305 0.50 -29.29 -15.36
C SER A 305 0.89 -29.85 -16.74
N ASP A 306 1.11 -28.99 -17.73
CA ASP A 306 1.58 -29.35 -19.08
C ASP A 306 3.11 -29.39 -19.19
N GLY A 307 3.82 -29.24 -18.07
CA GLY A 307 5.29 -29.21 -18.00
C GLY A 307 5.93 -27.87 -18.36
N SER A 308 5.14 -26.86 -18.75
CA SER A 308 5.64 -25.52 -19.05
C SER A 308 6.01 -24.73 -17.79
N SER A 309 6.72 -23.61 -17.98
CA SER A 309 7.21 -22.79 -16.86
C SER A 309 6.26 -21.65 -16.54
N TRP A 310 6.14 -21.35 -15.25
CA TRP A 310 5.72 -20.05 -14.77
C TRP A 310 6.77 -19.49 -13.81
N TYR A 311 7.07 -18.20 -13.90
CA TYR A 311 8.04 -17.49 -13.07
C TYR A 311 7.28 -16.54 -12.12
N PRO A 312 6.77 -17.04 -10.98
CA PRO A 312 5.95 -16.26 -10.09
C PRO A 312 6.75 -15.16 -9.39
N MET A 313 6.33 -13.90 -9.51
CA MET A 313 6.95 -12.77 -8.81
C MET A 313 7.26 -13.05 -7.34
N TYR A 314 6.42 -13.81 -6.65
CA TYR A 314 6.68 -14.32 -5.31
C TYR A 314 6.72 -15.86 -5.31
N PRO A 315 7.91 -16.51 -5.29
CA PRO A 315 8.04 -17.97 -5.29
C PRO A 315 7.38 -18.67 -4.10
N PHE A 316 7.18 -17.96 -2.99
CA PHE A 316 6.48 -18.47 -1.81
C PHE A 316 4.95 -18.32 -1.91
N ALA A 317 4.44 -17.68 -2.96
CA ALA A 317 3.02 -17.49 -3.21
C ALA A 317 2.67 -17.66 -4.70
N PRO A 318 3.10 -18.76 -5.37
CA PRO A 318 2.99 -18.94 -6.81
C PRO A 318 1.54 -18.95 -7.30
N GLN A 319 0.60 -19.35 -6.44
CA GLN A 319 -0.83 -19.40 -6.69
C GLN A 319 -1.46 -18.04 -7.02
N HIS A 320 -0.81 -16.92 -6.68
CA HIS A 320 -1.34 -15.60 -7.02
C HIS A 320 -1.28 -15.32 -8.53
N ARG A 321 -0.32 -15.92 -9.25
CA ARG A 321 -0.13 -15.73 -10.70
C ARG A 321 -0.16 -14.24 -11.06
N ILE A 322 0.88 -13.50 -10.68
CA ILE A 322 0.98 -12.07 -10.97
C ILE A 322 1.44 -11.88 -12.43
N LEU A 323 0.65 -11.17 -13.25
CA LEU A 323 0.86 -11.10 -14.70
C LEU A 323 2.11 -10.31 -15.09
N ASN A 324 2.26 -9.09 -14.59
CA ASN A 324 3.41 -8.25 -14.91
C ASN A 324 4.74 -8.92 -14.52
N GLY A 325 4.75 -9.70 -13.44
CA GLY A 325 5.93 -10.49 -13.05
C GLY A 325 6.35 -11.52 -14.11
N GLN A 326 5.40 -12.31 -14.63
CA GLN A 326 5.67 -13.27 -15.69
C GLN A 326 6.11 -12.56 -16.98
N LEU A 327 5.38 -11.52 -17.40
CA LEU A 327 5.70 -10.78 -18.62
C LEU A 327 7.09 -10.16 -18.57
N SER A 328 7.47 -9.51 -17.45
CA SER A 328 8.81 -8.96 -17.27
C SER A 328 9.90 -10.03 -17.35
N VAL A 329 9.71 -11.19 -16.70
CA VAL A 329 10.71 -12.26 -16.74
C VAL A 329 10.89 -12.80 -18.15
N LEU A 330 9.82 -12.95 -18.93
CA LEU A 330 9.91 -13.38 -20.34
C LEU A 330 10.69 -12.38 -21.19
N LEU A 331 10.40 -11.09 -21.07
CA LEU A 331 11.12 -10.05 -21.79
C LEU A 331 12.62 -10.05 -21.43
N ASN A 332 12.95 -10.15 -20.14
CA ASN A 332 14.35 -10.23 -19.69
C ASN A 332 15.06 -11.51 -20.17
N LEU A 333 14.36 -12.66 -20.20
CA LEU A 333 14.91 -13.90 -20.74
C LEU A 333 15.21 -13.79 -22.24
N TRP A 334 14.35 -13.10 -22.99
CA TRP A 334 14.58 -12.81 -24.39
C TRP A 334 15.79 -11.88 -24.59
N ASP A 335 15.92 -10.83 -23.79
CA ASP A 335 17.08 -9.93 -23.84
C ASP A 335 18.40 -10.68 -23.59
N VAL A 336 18.42 -11.61 -22.63
CA VAL A 336 19.59 -12.45 -22.36
C VAL A 336 19.87 -13.41 -23.52
N ALA A 337 18.84 -13.95 -24.17
CA ALA A 337 18.99 -14.84 -25.32
C ALA A 337 19.56 -14.13 -26.57
N GLY A 338 19.32 -12.83 -26.72
CA GLY A 338 19.79 -12.02 -27.85
C GLY A 338 21.19 -11.41 -27.71
N LEU A 339 21.85 -11.60 -26.56
CA LEU A 339 23.20 -11.09 -26.31
C LEU A 339 24.27 -12.02 -26.92
N PRO A 340 25.44 -11.48 -27.36
CA PRO A 340 26.47 -12.27 -28.04
C PRO A 340 26.83 -13.53 -27.25
N PRO A 341 26.99 -14.69 -27.91
CA PRO A 341 27.26 -15.94 -27.24
C PRO A 341 28.65 -15.88 -26.60
N SER A 342 28.66 -15.83 -25.27
CA SER A 342 29.60 -16.60 -24.47
C SER A 342 28.88 -17.91 -24.17
N ASP A 343 29.35 -18.99 -24.75
CA ASP A 343 28.56 -20.19 -25.06
C ASP A 343 27.81 -20.79 -23.85
N GLY A 344 26.49 -21.00 -24.00
CA GLY A 344 25.61 -21.69 -23.04
C GLY A 344 24.46 -20.82 -22.51
N ALA A 345 24.75 -19.64 -21.96
CA ALA A 345 23.77 -18.81 -21.25
C ALA A 345 22.58 -18.37 -22.13
N GLY A 346 22.84 -17.90 -23.35
CA GLY A 346 21.80 -17.44 -24.28
C GLY A 346 20.85 -18.57 -24.72
N GLN A 347 21.38 -19.77 -25.00
CA GLN A 347 20.57 -20.93 -25.38
C GLN A 347 19.71 -21.42 -24.21
N HIS A 348 20.28 -21.48 -23.00
CA HIS A 348 19.52 -21.82 -21.79
C HIS A 348 18.42 -20.78 -21.50
N ALA A 349 18.70 -19.48 -21.71
CA ALA A 349 17.72 -18.41 -21.55
C ALA A 349 16.59 -18.51 -22.60
N LEU A 350 16.91 -18.85 -23.85
CA LEU A 350 15.92 -19.09 -24.89
C LEU A 350 15.03 -20.30 -24.58
N GLY A 351 15.60 -21.38 -24.04
CA GLY A 351 14.83 -22.53 -23.57
C GLY A 351 13.89 -22.19 -22.42
N ALA A 352 14.38 -21.40 -21.46
CA ALA A 352 13.58 -20.87 -20.35
C ALA A 352 12.44 -19.95 -20.86
N PHE A 353 12.74 -19.04 -21.78
CA PHE A 353 11.76 -18.18 -22.45
C PHE A 353 10.68 -19.02 -23.12
N THR A 354 11.08 -19.98 -23.96
CA THR A 354 10.14 -20.83 -24.73
C THR A 354 9.20 -21.62 -23.81
N SER A 355 9.74 -22.18 -22.72
CA SER A 355 8.93 -22.88 -21.72
C SER A 355 7.98 -21.94 -20.97
N GLY A 356 8.43 -20.72 -20.66
CA GLY A 356 7.62 -19.71 -19.98
C GLY A 356 6.53 -19.09 -20.87
N ASP A 357 6.84 -18.86 -22.14
CA ASP A 357 5.91 -18.41 -23.18
C ASP A 357 4.78 -19.43 -23.34
N ARG A 358 5.10 -20.73 -23.49
CA ARG A 358 4.09 -21.79 -23.52
C ARG A 358 3.15 -21.73 -22.30
N GLY A 359 3.71 -21.52 -21.11
CA GLY A 359 2.94 -21.49 -19.87
C GLY A 359 1.98 -20.31 -19.76
N ILE A 360 2.38 -19.11 -20.18
CA ILE A 360 1.48 -17.95 -20.13
C ILE A 360 0.39 -18.03 -21.21
N ARG A 361 0.64 -18.61 -22.39
CA ARG A 361 -0.37 -18.69 -23.47
C ARG A 361 -1.67 -19.36 -23.03
N GLY A 362 -1.60 -20.41 -22.21
CA GLY A 362 -2.77 -21.11 -21.67
C GLY A 362 -3.47 -20.39 -20.51
N ILE A 363 -2.78 -19.46 -19.85
CA ILE A 363 -3.28 -18.77 -18.65
C ILE A 363 -3.77 -17.35 -18.99
N LEU A 364 -3.22 -16.73 -20.04
CA LEU A 364 -3.49 -15.34 -20.42
C LEU A 364 -4.99 -14.97 -20.45
N PRO A 365 -5.90 -15.81 -20.99
CA PRO A 365 -7.34 -15.48 -20.98
C PRO A 365 -7.91 -15.23 -19.59
N ALA A 366 -7.38 -15.89 -18.55
CA ALA A 366 -7.86 -15.70 -17.19
C ALA A 366 -7.51 -14.33 -16.60
N PHE A 367 -6.60 -13.58 -17.23
CA PHE A 367 -6.25 -12.22 -16.84
C PHE A 367 -7.17 -11.15 -17.43
N ASP A 368 -8.09 -11.53 -18.32
CA ASP A 368 -9.14 -10.63 -18.75
C ASP A 368 -10.33 -10.68 -17.77
N SER A 369 -10.69 -9.54 -17.17
CA SER A 369 -11.90 -9.44 -16.34
C SER A 369 -13.18 -9.17 -17.16
N GLY A 370 -13.05 -9.02 -18.48
CA GLY A 370 -14.08 -8.63 -19.43
C GLY A 370 -14.26 -7.12 -19.56
N ARG A 371 -13.61 -6.34 -18.69
CA ARG A 371 -13.61 -4.86 -18.69
C ARG A 371 -12.26 -4.23 -18.33
N TRP A 372 -11.30 -5.03 -17.87
CA TRP A 372 -9.98 -4.60 -17.47
C TRP A 372 -8.99 -5.78 -17.46
N SER A 373 -7.69 -5.50 -17.31
CA SER A 373 -6.70 -6.57 -17.06
C SER A 373 -6.55 -6.84 -15.56
N ARG A 374 -6.50 -8.10 -15.16
CA ARG A 374 -6.17 -8.51 -13.79
C ARG A 374 -4.68 -8.32 -13.49
N TYR A 375 -4.37 -7.84 -12.29
CA TYR A 375 -2.98 -7.84 -11.79
C TYR A 375 -2.53 -9.27 -11.46
N SER A 376 -3.44 -10.03 -10.84
CA SER A 376 -3.18 -11.39 -10.38
C SER A 376 -4.46 -12.22 -10.38
N LEU A 377 -4.37 -13.53 -10.60
CA LEU A 377 -5.56 -14.39 -10.69
C LEU A 377 -6.26 -14.64 -9.34
N ARG A 378 -5.59 -14.41 -8.21
CA ARG A 378 -6.18 -14.48 -6.86
C ARG A 378 -6.35 -13.12 -6.20
N GLY A 379 -6.20 -12.04 -6.96
CA GLY A 379 -6.28 -10.68 -6.44
C GLY A 379 -7.17 -9.81 -7.29
N ARG A 380 -6.83 -8.52 -7.33
CA ARG A 380 -7.60 -7.47 -7.97
C ARG A 380 -7.21 -7.21 -9.41
N ASP A 381 -8.02 -6.40 -10.06
CA ASP A 381 -7.72 -5.76 -11.32
C ASP A 381 -6.51 -4.83 -11.19
N ALA A 382 -5.70 -4.74 -12.25
CA ALA A 382 -4.48 -3.95 -12.28
C ALA A 382 -4.79 -2.45 -12.15
N TRP A 383 -4.04 -1.72 -11.34
CA TRP A 383 -4.09 -0.26 -11.45
C TRP A 383 -3.56 0.21 -12.81
N LEU A 384 -3.92 1.42 -13.24
CA LEU A 384 -3.68 1.91 -14.60
C LEU A 384 -2.24 1.69 -15.09
N ASP A 385 -1.26 2.00 -14.26
CA ASP A 385 0.14 1.86 -14.66
C ASP A 385 0.47 0.38 -14.98
N TYR A 386 -0.02 -0.57 -14.18
CA TYR A 386 0.14 -2.01 -14.44
C TYR A 386 -0.67 -2.48 -15.65
N HIS A 387 -1.86 -1.92 -15.85
CA HIS A 387 -2.67 -2.21 -17.04
C HIS A 387 -1.92 -1.80 -18.32
N ARG A 388 -1.35 -0.59 -18.34
CA ARG A 388 -0.51 -0.09 -19.43
C ARG A 388 0.77 -0.89 -19.61
N PHE A 389 1.36 -1.34 -18.50
CA PHE A 389 2.46 -2.28 -18.53
C PHE A 389 2.05 -3.57 -19.26
N HIS A 390 0.89 -4.16 -18.93
CA HIS A 390 0.41 -5.37 -19.61
C HIS A 390 0.21 -5.14 -21.11
N VAL A 391 -0.43 -4.04 -21.51
CA VAL A 391 -0.62 -3.66 -22.92
C VAL A 391 0.72 -3.63 -23.65
N THR A 392 1.70 -2.92 -23.08
CA THR A 392 3.03 -2.74 -23.68
C THR A 392 3.78 -4.06 -23.77
N ALA A 393 3.83 -4.82 -22.68
CA ALA A 393 4.57 -6.08 -22.64
C ALA A 393 3.96 -7.15 -23.55
N LEU A 394 2.63 -7.22 -23.67
CA LEU A 394 1.95 -8.11 -24.61
C LEU A 394 2.23 -7.71 -26.07
N SER A 395 2.25 -6.41 -26.38
CA SER A 395 2.61 -5.92 -27.72
C SER A 395 4.02 -6.34 -28.11
N LEU A 396 4.99 -6.19 -27.19
CA LEU A 396 6.36 -6.63 -27.39
C LEU A 396 6.44 -8.15 -27.61
N LEU A 397 5.81 -8.95 -26.74
CA LEU A 397 5.81 -10.41 -26.89
C LEU A 397 5.13 -10.86 -28.21
N ALA A 398 4.11 -10.14 -28.68
CA ALA A 398 3.51 -10.42 -29.98
C ALA A 398 4.52 -10.25 -31.12
N GLY A 399 5.30 -9.16 -31.10
CA GLY A 399 6.38 -8.93 -32.07
C GLY A 399 7.49 -9.96 -32.00
N LEU A 400 7.85 -10.41 -30.79
CA LEU A 400 8.92 -11.39 -30.57
C LEU A 400 8.53 -12.83 -30.95
N THR A 401 7.27 -13.21 -30.70
CA THR A 401 6.83 -14.61 -30.85
C THR A 401 5.96 -14.87 -32.07
N GLY A 402 5.43 -13.83 -32.70
CA GLY A 402 4.39 -13.93 -33.73
C GLY A 402 3.05 -14.50 -33.21
N TYR A 403 2.87 -14.64 -31.90
CA TYR A 403 1.65 -15.22 -31.32
C TYR A 403 0.51 -14.20 -31.30
N GLN A 404 -0.39 -14.34 -32.28
CA GLN A 404 -1.49 -13.40 -32.52
C GLN A 404 -2.34 -13.05 -31.28
N PRO A 405 -2.69 -13.99 -30.37
CA PRO A 405 -3.45 -13.64 -29.18
C PRO A 405 -2.79 -12.62 -28.25
N TYR A 406 -1.45 -12.50 -28.22
CA TYR A 406 -0.81 -11.41 -27.47
C TYR A 406 -1.16 -10.04 -28.05
N ALA A 407 -1.14 -9.91 -29.38
CA ALA A 407 -1.54 -8.66 -30.04
C ALA A 407 -3.03 -8.37 -29.82
N ASP A 408 -3.87 -9.40 -29.80
CA ASP A 408 -5.31 -9.26 -29.57
C ASP A 408 -5.60 -8.81 -28.13
N TYR A 409 -4.98 -9.41 -27.10
CA TYR A 409 -5.12 -8.97 -25.71
C TYR A 409 -4.51 -7.59 -25.46
N SER A 410 -3.37 -7.26 -26.10
CA SER A 410 -2.79 -5.92 -26.03
C SER A 410 -3.78 -4.86 -26.53
N ARG A 411 -4.39 -5.08 -27.70
CA ARG A 411 -5.43 -4.20 -28.26
C ARG A 411 -6.68 -4.15 -27.38
N LEU A 412 -7.16 -5.30 -26.92
CA LEU A 412 -8.35 -5.39 -26.07
C LEU A 412 -8.18 -4.62 -24.76
N PHE A 413 -7.05 -4.80 -24.08
CA PHE A 413 -6.73 -4.07 -22.86
C PHE A 413 -6.61 -2.57 -23.15
N MET A 414 -5.94 -2.17 -24.23
CA MET A 414 -5.88 -0.76 -24.64
C MET A 414 -7.28 -0.15 -24.88
N ASP A 415 -8.23 -0.93 -25.41
CA ASP A 415 -9.60 -0.47 -25.61
C ASP A 415 -10.39 -0.32 -24.31
N TYR A 416 -10.09 -1.12 -23.28
CA TYR A 416 -10.69 -0.96 -21.95
C TYR A 416 -10.40 0.39 -21.29
N GLU A 417 -9.25 1.00 -21.57
CA GLU A 417 -8.95 2.37 -21.14
C GLU A 417 -9.99 3.38 -21.66
N LYS A 418 -10.56 3.13 -22.85
CA LYS A 418 -11.53 4.01 -23.51
C LYS A 418 -12.98 3.71 -23.11
N TRP A 419 -13.23 2.55 -22.50
CA TRP A 419 -14.59 2.19 -22.08
C TRP A 419 -15.02 3.06 -20.90
N PRO A 420 -16.22 3.65 -20.90
CA PRO A 420 -16.64 4.50 -19.78
C PRO A 420 -16.70 3.69 -18.48
N SER A 421 -16.09 4.24 -17.44
CA SER A 421 -16.20 3.72 -16.07
C SER A 421 -17.65 3.62 -15.64
N ARG A 422 -17.97 2.60 -14.84
CA ARG A 422 -19.26 2.45 -14.18
C ARG A 422 -19.05 2.45 -12.68
N LEU A 423 -19.89 3.23 -12.01
CA LEU A 423 -19.89 3.35 -10.57
C LEU A 423 -21.32 3.30 -10.04
N ALA A 424 -21.57 2.41 -9.09
CA ALA A 424 -22.79 2.39 -8.30
C ALA A 424 -22.45 2.68 -6.84
N LEU A 425 -23.31 3.47 -6.19
CA LEU A 425 -23.26 3.77 -4.77
C LEU A 425 -24.59 3.35 -4.19
N THR A 426 -24.57 2.51 -3.16
CA THR A 426 -25.77 2.03 -2.50
C THR A 426 -25.63 2.14 -0.98
N ALA A 427 -26.69 2.58 -0.33
CA ALA A 427 -26.92 2.37 1.09
C ALA A 427 -28.26 1.65 1.26
N PRO A 428 -28.34 0.59 2.10
CA PRO A 428 -29.55 -0.19 2.25
C PRO A 428 -30.75 0.62 2.78
N ARG A 429 -30.48 1.74 3.47
CA ARG A 429 -31.47 2.73 3.92
C ARG A 429 -30.79 4.11 4.02
N PRO A 430 -31.55 5.21 3.96
CA PRO A 430 -31.03 6.51 4.32
C PRO A 430 -30.39 6.45 5.72
N GLN A 431 -29.14 6.89 5.82
CA GLN A 431 -28.38 6.81 7.07
C GLN A 431 -28.50 8.11 7.84
N LEU A 432 -28.77 7.98 9.14
CA LEU A 432 -28.67 9.10 10.08
C LEU A 432 -27.23 9.20 10.56
N VAL A 433 -26.59 10.33 10.26
CA VAL A 433 -25.20 10.64 10.60
C VAL A 433 -25.21 11.81 11.58
N SER A 434 -24.47 11.69 12.68
CA SER A 434 -24.29 12.73 13.69
C SER A 434 -22.80 13.02 13.83
N PRO A 435 -22.21 13.88 12.99
CA PRO A 435 -20.78 14.16 12.96
C PRO A 435 -20.34 15.09 14.10
N ASN A 436 -20.60 14.71 15.35
CA ASN A 436 -20.36 15.55 16.52
C ASN A 436 -19.02 15.21 17.24
N GLY A 437 -18.29 14.19 16.75
CA GLY A 437 -17.00 13.76 17.29
C GLY A 437 -17.10 12.83 18.52
N ASP A 438 -18.27 12.22 18.77
CA ASP A 438 -18.51 11.27 19.86
C ASP A 438 -18.34 9.78 19.47
N ARG A 439 -17.88 9.53 18.24
CA ARG A 439 -17.67 8.22 17.58
C ARG A 439 -18.96 7.45 17.27
N ARG A 440 -20.14 7.98 17.59
CA ARG A 440 -21.42 7.30 17.38
C ARG A 440 -22.16 7.92 16.20
N ARG A 441 -22.41 7.13 15.15
CA ARG A 441 -23.00 7.64 13.88
C ARG A 441 -22.19 8.81 13.29
N ASP A 442 -20.94 8.94 13.74
CA ASP A 442 -19.91 9.79 13.18
C ASP A 442 -19.42 9.27 11.82
N THR A 443 -19.98 8.19 11.29
CA THR A 443 -19.59 7.67 9.99
C THR A 443 -20.81 7.24 9.21
N ALA A 444 -20.78 7.45 7.90
CA ALA A 444 -21.73 6.89 6.97
C ALA A 444 -21.07 5.75 6.21
N VAL A 445 -21.75 4.62 6.10
CA VAL A 445 -21.19 3.39 5.51
C VAL A 445 -21.89 3.07 4.20
N PHE A 446 -21.17 3.07 3.09
CA PHE A 446 -21.74 2.79 1.78
C PHE A 446 -21.15 1.52 1.19
N GLN A 447 -21.91 0.93 0.27
CA GLN A 447 -21.38 -0.06 -0.67
C GLN A 447 -21.19 0.64 -2.01
N MET A 448 -19.98 0.53 -2.53
CA MET A 448 -19.64 0.99 -3.87
C MET A 448 -19.39 -0.22 -4.75
N HIS A 449 -19.80 -0.14 -6.00
CA HIS A 449 -19.47 -1.15 -6.99
C HIS A 449 -18.88 -0.46 -8.20
N ALA A 450 -17.61 -0.73 -8.46
CA ALA A 450 -16.87 -0.22 -9.61
C ALA A 450 -16.68 -1.36 -10.62
N ASP A 451 -16.73 -1.08 -11.90
CA ASP A 451 -16.44 -2.09 -12.94
C ASP A 451 -14.95 -2.25 -13.23
N LYS A 452 -14.16 -1.18 -13.05
CA LYS A 452 -12.69 -1.17 -13.16
C LYS A 452 -12.06 -0.29 -12.06
N PRO A 453 -10.75 -0.48 -11.75
CA PRO A 453 -10.06 0.36 -10.78
C PRO A 453 -10.09 1.83 -11.19
N GLN A 454 -10.47 2.71 -10.25
CA GLN A 454 -10.67 4.13 -10.54
C GLN A 454 -10.46 5.00 -9.30
N LYS A 455 -10.24 6.29 -9.53
CA LYS A 455 -10.25 7.29 -8.47
C LYS A 455 -11.67 7.86 -8.38
N VAL A 456 -12.15 8.12 -7.18
CA VAL A 456 -13.48 8.69 -6.96
C VAL A 456 -13.37 9.93 -6.08
N ASN A 457 -13.98 11.01 -6.57
CA ASN A 457 -14.25 12.19 -5.76
C ASN A 457 -15.57 11.98 -5.00
N LEU A 458 -15.60 12.35 -3.72
CA LEU A 458 -16.83 12.33 -2.94
C LEU A 458 -17.18 13.72 -2.47
N GLU A 459 -18.43 14.07 -2.74
CA GLU A 459 -19.01 15.33 -2.38
C GLU A 459 -20.29 15.07 -1.58
N LEU A 460 -20.53 15.93 -0.61
CA LEU A 460 -21.84 16.04 0.02
C LEU A 460 -22.54 17.25 -0.61
N THR A 461 -23.73 17.03 -1.14
CA THR A 461 -24.54 18.06 -1.79
C THR A 461 -25.89 18.22 -1.11
N THR A 462 -26.47 19.40 -1.21
CA THR A 462 -27.89 19.65 -0.87
C THR A 462 -28.80 19.28 -2.04
N GLY A 463 -30.13 19.28 -1.83
CA GLY A 463 -31.11 18.87 -2.86
C GLY A 463 -31.15 19.76 -4.12
N ASP A 464 -30.52 20.94 -4.08
CA ASP A 464 -30.27 21.85 -5.20
C ASP A 464 -28.88 21.64 -5.84
N THR A 465 -28.18 20.55 -5.49
CA THR A 465 -26.83 20.15 -5.94
C THR A 465 -25.65 21.00 -5.44
N THR A 466 -25.88 21.96 -4.53
CA THR A 466 -24.79 22.76 -3.95
C THR A 466 -23.84 21.89 -3.13
N VAL A 467 -22.54 21.90 -3.48
CA VAL A 467 -21.49 21.16 -2.74
C VAL A 467 -21.23 21.84 -1.41
N VAL A 468 -21.58 21.18 -0.32
CA VAL A 468 -21.37 21.68 1.05
C VAL A 468 -20.10 21.11 1.69
N ALA A 469 -19.60 19.99 1.17
CA ALA A 469 -18.38 19.35 1.62
C ALA A 469 -17.76 18.44 0.54
N ARG A 470 -16.45 18.27 0.57
CA ARG A 470 -15.70 17.38 -0.32
C ARG A 470 -14.56 16.69 0.45
N LEU A 471 -14.24 15.45 0.09
CA LEU A 471 -13.00 14.83 0.55
C LEU A 471 -11.78 15.55 -0.04
N ALA A 472 -10.78 15.82 0.80
CA ALA A 472 -9.55 16.50 0.38
C ALA A 472 -8.70 15.69 -0.62
N THR A 473 -8.92 14.38 -0.71
CA THR A 473 -8.15 13.49 -1.57
C THR A 473 -9.08 12.51 -2.26
N LEU A 474 -8.80 12.23 -3.53
CA LEU A 474 -9.52 11.22 -4.30
C LEU A 474 -9.33 9.83 -3.65
N LEU A 475 -10.44 9.11 -3.52
CA LEU A 475 -10.42 7.73 -3.03
C LEU A 475 -10.01 6.80 -4.16
N ARG A 476 -9.09 5.88 -3.88
CA ARG A 476 -8.75 4.78 -4.77
C ARG A 476 -9.69 3.61 -4.50
N ILE A 477 -10.40 3.13 -5.52
CA ILE A 477 -11.36 2.04 -5.41
C ILE A 477 -11.00 0.99 -6.44
N ASP A 478 -10.94 -0.27 -5.99
CA ASP A 478 -10.70 -1.42 -6.87
C ASP A 478 -12.00 -1.81 -7.59
N SER A 479 -11.89 -2.58 -8.67
CA SER A 479 -13.04 -3.21 -9.34
C SER A 479 -13.81 -4.13 -8.38
N GLY A 480 -15.13 -4.18 -8.52
CA GLY A 480 -16.03 -4.98 -7.72
C GLY A 480 -16.62 -4.23 -6.52
N PRO A 481 -17.25 -4.96 -5.58
CA PRO A 481 -17.85 -4.36 -4.39
C PRO A 481 -16.79 -3.89 -3.39
N SER A 482 -16.92 -2.66 -2.92
CA SER A 482 -16.07 -2.03 -1.92
C SER A 482 -16.91 -1.40 -0.82
N ARG A 483 -16.58 -1.71 0.44
CA ARG A 483 -17.18 -1.04 1.59
C ARG A 483 -16.46 0.27 1.83
N MET A 484 -17.22 1.35 1.88
CA MET A 484 -16.72 2.69 2.16
C MET A 484 -17.23 3.20 3.50
N VAL A 485 -16.35 3.85 4.26
CA VAL A 485 -16.69 4.54 5.50
C VAL A 485 -16.33 6.01 5.32
N LEU A 486 -17.35 6.85 5.20
CA LEU A 486 -17.20 8.30 5.17
C LEU A 486 -17.17 8.81 6.62
N PRO A 487 -16.05 9.39 7.09
CA PRO A 487 -15.95 9.93 8.45
C PRO A 487 -16.76 11.21 8.63
N SER A 488 -16.99 11.57 9.89
CA SER A 488 -17.82 12.70 10.33
C SER A 488 -17.29 14.05 9.88
N VAL A 489 -16.03 14.13 9.49
CA VAL A 489 -15.39 15.40 9.16
C VAL A 489 -15.10 15.45 7.66
N ILE A 490 -16.13 15.72 6.87
CA ILE A 490 -15.96 16.15 5.48
C ILE A 490 -16.15 17.68 5.48
N GLY A 491 -15.04 18.42 5.52
CA GLY A 491 -14.85 19.80 5.01
C GLY A 491 -15.58 21.00 5.65
N ASN A 492 -14.81 21.88 6.31
CA ASN A 492 -15.03 23.31 6.65
C ASN A 492 -16.26 23.74 7.49
N GLY A 493 -17.01 22.83 8.10
CA GLY A 493 -17.79 23.14 9.32
C GLY A 493 -19.10 23.91 9.14
N ARG A 494 -19.79 23.76 8.00
CA ARG A 494 -21.11 24.39 7.74
C ARG A 494 -22.26 23.40 7.52
N LEU A 495 -22.16 22.19 8.05
CA LEU A 495 -23.27 21.24 8.01
C LEU A 495 -24.39 21.72 8.96
N ALA A 496 -25.64 21.57 8.54
CA ALA A 496 -26.83 21.80 9.34
C ALA A 496 -27.72 20.55 9.37
N ASP A 497 -28.67 20.48 10.31
CA ASP A 497 -29.68 19.43 10.34
C ASP A 497 -30.45 19.41 9.01
N GLY A 498 -30.52 18.25 8.34
CA GLY A 498 -31.18 18.17 7.04
C GLY A 498 -30.86 16.92 6.23
N GLN A 499 -31.46 16.86 5.05
CA GLN A 499 -31.20 15.82 4.05
C GLN A 499 -30.08 16.28 3.11
N TYR A 500 -29.14 15.38 2.83
CA TYR A 500 -28.04 15.58 1.91
C TYR A 500 -27.90 14.38 0.98
N GLU A 501 -27.21 14.59 -0.13
CA GLU A 501 -26.82 13.53 -1.05
C GLU A 501 -25.30 13.37 -1.03
N VAL A 502 -24.85 12.12 -0.89
CA VAL A 502 -23.46 11.78 -1.16
C VAL A 502 -23.35 11.54 -2.65
N ARG A 503 -22.61 12.41 -3.34
CA ARG A 503 -22.30 12.32 -4.75
C ARG A 503 -20.92 11.71 -4.91
N ALA A 504 -20.87 10.55 -5.55
CA ALA A 504 -19.62 9.89 -5.94
C ALA A 504 -19.39 10.09 -7.43
N THR A 505 -18.28 10.74 -7.77
CA THR A 505 -17.92 11.08 -9.15
C THR A 505 -16.64 10.35 -9.53
N SER A 506 -16.74 9.48 -10.53
CA SER A 506 -15.56 8.81 -11.09
C SER A 506 -14.59 9.83 -11.72
N VAL A 507 -13.31 9.67 -11.42
CA VAL A 507 -12.19 10.33 -12.08
C VAL A 507 -11.41 9.20 -12.75
N GLU A 508 -11.58 9.07 -14.06
CA GLU A 508 -10.85 8.05 -14.80
C GLU A 508 -9.34 8.26 -14.65
N PRO A 509 -8.56 7.18 -14.57
CA PRO A 509 -7.13 7.29 -14.35
C PRO A 509 -6.38 7.79 -15.61
N VAL A 510 -7.03 7.83 -16.77
CA VAL A 510 -6.48 8.38 -18.03
C VAL A 510 -6.66 9.90 -18.01
N GLU A 511 -5.55 10.63 -18.06
CA GLU A 511 -5.45 12.10 -17.91
C GLU A 511 -6.60 12.94 -18.48
N GLU A 512 -7.15 13.79 -17.61
CA GLU A 512 -7.70 15.17 -17.75
C GLU A 512 -8.34 15.72 -19.04
N THR A 513 -8.51 14.95 -20.11
CA THR A 513 -9.20 15.40 -21.32
C THR A 513 -10.38 14.50 -21.63
N VAL A 514 -11.47 14.79 -20.92
CA VAL A 514 -12.87 14.61 -21.34
C VAL A 514 -13.25 13.19 -21.76
N SER A 515 -13.68 12.36 -20.80
CA SER A 515 -14.75 11.41 -21.06
C SER A 515 -16.09 12.06 -20.66
N PRO A 516 -17.12 12.15 -21.54
CA PRO A 516 -18.33 12.97 -21.32
C PRO A 516 -19.29 12.45 -20.25
N SER A 517 -18.92 11.44 -19.48
CA SER A 517 -19.83 10.79 -18.54
C SER A 517 -19.08 10.47 -17.25
N ALA A 518 -18.72 11.51 -16.51
CA ALA A 518 -18.47 11.38 -15.09
C ALA A 518 -19.66 10.62 -14.48
N VAL A 519 -19.48 9.32 -14.18
CA VAL A 519 -20.57 8.53 -13.62
C VAL A 519 -20.80 9.02 -12.21
N VAL A 520 -21.97 9.61 -12.02
CA VAL A 520 -22.43 10.12 -10.76
C VAL A 520 -23.31 9.06 -10.13
N ALA A 521 -22.89 8.53 -8.99
CA ALA A 521 -23.76 7.74 -8.14
C ALA A 521 -24.13 8.58 -6.91
N THR A 522 -25.43 8.68 -6.61
CA THR A 522 -25.93 9.43 -5.46
C THR A 522 -26.55 8.52 -4.41
N GLN A 523 -26.40 8.90 -3.15
CA GLN A 523 -27.09 8.23 -2.05
C GLN A 523 -27.47 9.22 -0.97
N THR A 524 -28.74 9.16 -0.53
CA THR A 524 -29.26 10.05 0.50
C THR A 524 -28.72 9.71 1.90
N VAL A 525 -28.32 10.75 2.63
CA VAL A 525 -28.03 10.71 4.07
C VAL A 525 -28.76 11.84 4.80
N TYR A 526 -29.12 11.59 6.05
CA TYR A 526 -29.71 12.57 6.94
C TYR A 526 -28.68 12.99 7.98
N ILE A 527 -28.36 14.27 8.03
CA ILE A 527 -27.46 14.83 9.05
C ILE A 527 -28.31 15.37 10.21
N ASN A 528 -27.92 15.00 11.42
CA ASN A 528 -28.51 15.49 12.66
C ASN A 528 -27.41 15.85 13.65
N LEU A 529 -27.22 17.15 13.86
CA LEU A 529 -26.30 17.79 14.79
C LEU A 529 -26.98 18.17 16.11
N SER A 530 -28.31 18.01 16.21
CA SER A 530 -29.06 18.34 17.41
C SER A 530 -28.68 17.45 18.59
N ARG A 531 -27.94 18.03 19.54
CA ARG A 531 -27.66 17.38 20.84
C ARG A 531 -28.98 17.07 21.58
N PRO A 532 -29.06 15.94 22.32
CA PRO A 532 -30.17 15.69 23.24
C PRO A 532 -30.29 16.80 24.29
N ARG A 533 -31.51 17.29 24.52
CA ARG A 533 -31.82 18.35 25.51
C ARG A 533 -32.91 17.91 26.48
N VAL A 534 -32.86 18.45 27.69
CA VAL A 534 -33.90 18.28 28.72
C VAL A 534 -34.84 19.48 28.65
N ASP A 535 -36.10 19.25 28.29
CA ASP A 535 -37.13 20.27 28.13
C ASP A 535 -38.25 20.13 29.16
N GLY A 536 -38.91 21.26 29.47
CA GLY A 536 -40.20 21.25 30.15
C GLY A 536 -40.20 20.51 31.49
N TYR A 537 -39.24 20.87 32.36
CA TYR A 537 -39.08 20.27 33.68
C TYR A 537 -40.11 20.81 34.68
N ARG A 538 -40.74 19.92 35.46
CA ARG A 538 -41.63 20.28 36.58
C ARG A 538 -41.30 19.47 37.82
N LEU A 539 -41.17 20.15 38.96
CA LEU A 539 -41.15 19.54 40.28
C LEU A 539 -42.50 19.76 40.96
N ARG A 540 -43.01 18.73 41.63
CA ARG A 540 -44.19 18.82 42.49
C ARG A 540 -43.95 17.99 43.74
N THR A 541 -44.27 18.54 44.89
CA THR A 541 -44.38 17.79 46.13
C THR A 541 -45.81 17.27 46.24
N TYR A 542 -45.96 15.99 46.57
CA TYR A 542 -47.26 15.40 46.84
C TYR A 542 -47.08 14.28 47.87
N ARG A 543 -47.83 14.35 48.98
CA ARG A 543 -47.57 13.56 50.20
C ARG A 543 -46.10 13.68 50.63
N ALA A 544 -45.51 12.63 51.20
CA ALA A 544 -44.12 12.58 51.66
C ALA A 544 -43.08 12.35 50.52
N SER A 545 -43.37 12.81 49.29
CA SER A 545 -42.52 12.56 48.12
C SER A 545 -42.38 13.77 47.20
N LEU A 546 -41.20 13.90 46.60
CA LEU A 546 -40.90 14.83 45.51
C LEU A 546 -41.01 14.08 44.18
N TYR A 547 -41.88 14.58 43.31
CA TYR A 547 -42.04 14.08 41.95
C TYR A 547 -41.40 15.07 40.97
N GLY A 548 -40.61 14.55 40.04
CA GLY A 548 -40.12 15.32 38.91
C GLY A 548 -40.62 14.74 37.61
N SER A 549 -40.89 15.61 36.64
CA SER A 549 -41.15 15.20 35.27
C SER A 549 -40.44 16.11 34.29
N PHE A 550 -39.88 15.55 33.23
CA PHE A 550 -39.27 16.30 32.14
C PHE A 550 -39.48 15.60 30.81
N ARG A 551 -39.26 16.32 29.72
CA ARG A 551 -39.21 15.77 28.37
C ARG A 551 -37.78 15.77 27.88
N ILE A 552 -37.47 14.84 26.99
CA ILE A 552 -36.22 14.86 26.25
C ILE A 552 -36.57 15.22 24.80
N SER A 553 -35.94 16.28 24.29
CA SER A 553 -35.98 16.67 22.87
C SER A 553 -34.59 16.48 22.24
N GLY A 554 -34.51 16.54 20.91
CA GLY A 554 -33.30 16.19 20.17
C GLY A 554 -33.16 14.67 19.90
N GLU A 555 -31.95 14.23 19.53
CA GLU A 555 -31.71 12.87 19.02
C GLU A 555 -32.17 11.76 19.99
N ARG A 556 -32.79 10.71 19.44
CA ARG A 556 -33.18 9.49 20.16
C ARG A 556 -32.37 8.32 19.64
N GLY A 557 -31.67 7.65 20.54
CA GLY A 557 -30.96 6.42 20.25
C GLY A 557 -30.98 5.47 21.43
N GLU A 558 -30.88 4.17 21.17
CA GLU A 558 -31.09 3.10 22.16
C GLU A 558 -30.09 3.09 23.33
N SER A 559 -28.96 3.80 23.22
CA SER A 559 -27.92 3.92 24.25
C SER A 559 -28.02 5.17 25.13
N LEU A 560 -29.01 6.05 24.94
CA LEU A 560 -29.17 7.21 25.83
C LEU A 560 -29.66 6.79 27.21
N ARG A 561 -29.06 7.38 28.24
CA ARG A 561 -29.48 7.25 29.64
C ARG A 561 -29.73 8.65 30.19
N TRP A 562 -30.59 8.74 31.20
CA TRP A 562 -30.63 9.93 32.02
C TRP A 562 -30.10 9.60 33.40
N GLY A 563 -29.40 10.58 33.96
CA GLY A 563 -28.93 10.56 35.32
C GLY A 563 -29.46 11.77 36.08
N ALA A 564 -29.48 11.65 37.39
CA ALA A 564 -29.64 12.79 38.27
C ALA A 564 -28.54 12.76 39.31
N GLU A 565 -28.13 13.94 39.76
CA GLU A 565 -27.24 14.08 40.89
C GLU A 565 -27.67 15.26 41.75
N ILE A 566 -27.51 15.12 43.06
CA ILE A 566 -27.66 16.22 44.00
C ILE A 566 -26.26 16.80 44.21
N ALA A 567 -26.12 18.10 44.02
CA ALA A 567 -24.87 18.81 44.22
C ALA A 567 -25.06 19.99 45.17
N ARG A 568 -23.99 20.40 45.85
CA ARG A 568 -23.94 21.62 46.67
C ARG A 568 -22.55 22.24 46.53
N GLY A 569 -22.49 23.56 46.30
CA GLY A 569 -21.22 24.26 46.05
C GLY A 569 -20.40 23.67 44.89
N GLY A 570 -21.08 23.14 43.85
CA GLY A 570 -20.44 22.52 42.69
C GLY A 570 -19.98 21.05 42.88
N LYS A 571 -20.04 20.49 44.10
CA LYS A 571 -19.67 19.10 44.38
C LYS A 571 -20.88 18.18 44.41
N THR A 572 -20.79 17.02 43.76
CA THR A 572 -21.83 15.97 43.80
C THR A 572 -21.86 15.29 45.17
N ILE A 573 -23.01 15.39 45.86
CA ILE A 573 -23.29 14.72 47.14
C ILE A 573 -23.83 13.30 46.91
N HIS A 574 -24.68 13.14 45.90
CA HIS A 574 -25.28 11.85 45.59
C HIS A 574 -25.56 11.76 44.09
N ARG A 575 -25.18 10.64 43.48
CA ARG A 575 -25.50 10.33 42.09
C ARG A 575 -26.50 9.18 42.05
N PHE A 576 -27.66 9.43 41.47
CA PHE A 576 -28.64 8.39 41.22
C PHE A 576 -28.12 7.48 40.10
N ARG A 577 -28.35 6.17 40.22
CA ARG A 577 -27.99 5.24 39.15
C ARG A 577 -28.73 5.63 37.87
N PRO A 578 -28.02 5.83 36.74
CA PRO A 578 -28.66 6.14 35.48
C PRO A 578 -29.65 5.05 35.10
N SER A 579 -30.84 5.44 34.63
CA SER A 579 -31.86 4.50 34.18
C SER A 579 -31.92 4.52 32.65
N SER A 580 -31.80 3.35 32.02
CA SER A 580 -31.81 3.21 30.55
C SER A 580 -33.23 3.27 29.99
N PHE A 581 -33.46 4.04 28.93
CA PHE A 581 -34.74 4.06 28.22
C PHE A 581 -34.54 4.25 26.72
N ALA A 582 -35.02 3.30 25.91
CA ALA A 582 -34.83 3.33 24.47
C ALA A 582 -35.81 4.28 23.73
N LYS A 583 -36.96 4.67 24.32
CA LYS A 583 -38.07 5.31 23.56
C LYS A 583 -38.93 6.39 24.27
N ALA A 584 -38.71 6.69 25.56
CA ALA A 584 -39.64 7.53 26.32
C ALA A 584 -39.50 9.05 26.04
N ARG A 585 -40.60 9.71 25.63
CA ARG A 585 -40.68 11.18 25.40
C ARG A 585 -40.75 12.02 26.68
N ARG A 586 -41.25 11.42 27.75
CA ARG A 586 -41.49 12.06 29.04
C ARG A 586 -41.01 11.12 30.12
N ILE A 587 -40.15 11.63 31.00
CA ILE A 587 -39.62 10.89 32.13
C ILE A 587 -40.26 11.46 33.39
N THR A 588 -40.77 10.57 34.22
CA THR A 588 -41.30 10.87 35.55
C THR A 588 -40.52 10.06 36.57
N TRP A 589 -40.13 10.71 37.66
CA TRP A 589 -39.37 10.07 38.73
C TRP A 589 -39.89 10.56 40.09
N ARG A 590 -39.63 9.76 41.13
CA ARG A 590 -40.06 10.01 42.52
C ARG A 590 -38.89 9.81 43.47
N ILE A 591 -38.76 10.69 44.45
CA ILE A 591 -37.86 10.52 45.61
C ILE A 591 -38.66 10.79 46.88
N GLU A 592 -38.50 9.96 47.92
CA GLU A 592 -39.09 10.23 49.23
C GLU A 592 -38.38 11.37 49.96
N LEU A 593 -39.15 12.27 50.59
CA LEU A 593 -38.59 13.44 51.27
C LEU A 593 -37.69 13.04 52.46
N SER A 594 -37.98 11.93 53.13
CA SER A 594 -37.14 11.36 54.19
C SER A 594 -35.77 10.92 53.66
N ALA A 595 -35.73 10.27 52.50
CA ALA A 595 -34.50 9.87 51.82
C ALA A 595 -33.72 11.09 51.33
N LEU A 596 -34.39 12.08 50.72
CA LEU A 596 -33.78 13.33 50.27
C LEU A 596 -33.13 14.10 51.43
N ARG A 597 -33.83 14.23 52.57
CA ARG A 597 -33.28 14.85 53.80
C ARG A 597 -32.05 14.11 54.30
N ARG A 598 -32.03 12.77 54.29
CA ARG A 598 -30.85 11.97 54.66
C ARG A 598 -29.67 12.21 53.72
N MET A 599 -29.91 12.30 52.41
CA MET A 599 -28.88 12.59 51.41
C MET A 599 -28.27 13.98 51.61
N LEU A 600 -29.10 15.00 51.83
CA LEU A 600 -28.66 16.37 52.07
C LEU A 600 -27.84 16.53 53.38
N LYS A 601 -28.05 15.66 54.37
CA LYS A 601 -27.27 15.61 55.61
C LYS A 601 -25.88 14.96 55.47
N ARG A 602 -25.62 14.21 54.39
CA ARG A 602 -24.39 13.41 54.19
C ARG A 602 -23.28 14.09 53.37
N GLY A 603 -23.48 15.34 52.93
CA GLY A 603 -22.51 16.06 52.09
C GLY A 603 -21.57 16.98 52.89
N PRO A 604 -20.32 17.22 52.40
CA PRO A 604 -19.37 18.10 53.07
C PRO A 604 -19.94 19.52 53.22
N GLY A 605 -19.74 20.11 54.40
CA GLY A 605 -20.14 21.47 54.72
C GLY A 605 -19.46 22.46 53.79
N ALA A 606 -20.21 23.02 52.86
CA ALA A 606 -19.89 24.26 52.17
C ALA A 606 -21.21 24.98 51.93
N GLY A 607 -21.35 26.18 52.51
CA GLY A 607 -22.55 27.01 52.42
C GLY A 607 -22.97 27.24 50.97
N GLY A 608 -24.26 27.05 50.70
CA GLY A 608 -24.87 27.23 49.39
C GLY A 608 -26.14 26.40 49.20
N PRO A 609 -27.07 26.83 48.32
CA PRO A 609 -28.29 26.07 48.04
C PRO A 609 -27.92 24.71 47.43
N ALA A 610 -28.59 23.65 47.91
CA ALA A 610 -28.47 22.34 47.26
C ALA A 610 -29.20 22.40 45.92
N VAL A 611 -28.65 21.76 44.89
CA VAL A 611 -29.24 21.71 43.57
C VAL A 611 -29.43 20.28 43.12
N LEU A 612 -30.57 19.99 42.50
CA LEU A 612 -30.77 18.77 41.72
C LEU A 612 -30.35 19.06 40.29
N ARG A 613 -29.33 18.34 39.80
CA ARG A 613 -28.91 18.36 38.41
C ARG A 613 -29.47 17.13 37.72
N VAL A 614 -30.26 17.33 36.66
CA VAL A 614 -30.69 16.24 35.76
C VAL A 614 -29.94 16.37 34.45
N TYR A 615 -29.43 15.24 33.96
CA TYR A 615 -28.65 15.20 32.73
C TYR A 615 -29.00 13.98 31.86
N VAL A 616 -28.69 14.09 30.58
CA VAL A 616 -28.73 12.99 29.62
C VAL A 616 -27.28 12.65 29.25
N GLU A 617 -26.95 11.37 29.30
CA GLU A 617 -25.66 10.82 28.95
C GLU A 617 -25.81 9.81 27.81
N ASP A 618 -24.83 9.75 26.91
CA ASP A 618 -24.72 8.63 25.97
C ASP A 618 -23.84 7.55 26.60
N ARG A 619 -24.40 6.35 26.74
CA ARG A 619 -23.70 5.18 27.26
C ARG A 619 -22.50 4.78 26.38
N ALA A 620 -22.55 5.02 25.07
CA ALA A 620 -21.49 4.62 24.15
C ALA A 620 -20.28 5.57 24.21
N ALA A 621 -20.52 6.87 24.39
CA ALA A 621 -19.49 7.90 24.45
C ALA A 621 -19.04 8.25 25.88
N ASN A 622 -19.75 7.75 26.90
CA ASN A 622 -19.57 8.10 28.31
C ASN A 622 -19.52 9.63 28.54
N ARG A 623 -20.35 10.37 27.80
CA ARG A 623 -20.36 11.83 27.73
C ARG A 623 -21.74 12.37 28.10
N GLY A 624 -21.80 13.42 28.91
CA GLY A 624 -23.03 14.13 29.28
C GLY A 624 -23.34 15.28 28.32
N TYR A 625 -24.59 15.41 27.86
CA TYR A 625 -24.97 16.34 26.78
C TYR A 625 -25.74 17.58 27.25
N ALA A 626 -26.40 17.55 28.41
CA ALA A 626 -27.16 18.68 28.94
C ALA A 626 -27.35 18.58 30.47
N SER A 627 -27.42 19.71 31.19
CA SER A 627 -27.77 19.73 32.61
C SER A 627 -28.73 20.86 32.94
N THR A 628 -29.87 20.56 33.59
CA THR A 628 -30.72 21.57 34.24
C THR A 628 -30.41 21.58 35.73
N LEU A 629 -30.12 22.75 36.29
CA LEU A 629 -29.89 22.95 37.73
C LEU A 629 -31.17 23.45 38.39
N LEU A 630 -31.58 22.79 39.47
CA LEU A 630 -32.80 23.15 40.20
C LEU A 630 -32.46 23.38 41.67
N PRO A 631 -32.70 24.56 42.24
CA PRO A 631 -32.54 24.78 43.67
C PRO A 631 -33.53 23.92 44.44
N LEU A 632 -33.01 23.06 45.31
CA LEU A 632 -33.77 22.36 46.34
C LEU A 632 -33.91 23.33 47.51
N ARG A 633 -35.04 24.04 47.56
CA ARG A 633 -35.41 24.90 48.69
C ARG A 633 -35.86 24.08 49.89
#